data_AF-A0A2M8DQT7-F1
#
_entry.id   AF-A0A2M8DQT7-F1
#
_cell.length_a   1.000
_cell.length_b   1.000
_cell.length_c   1.000
_cell.angle_alpha   90.00
_cell.angle_beta   90.00
_cell.angle_gamma   90.00
#
_symmetry.space_group_name_H-M   'P 1'
#
loop_
_entity.id
_entity.type
_entity.pdbx_description
1 polymer ?
#
loop_
_entity_poly.entity_id
_entity_poly.type
_entity_poly.pdbx_seq_one_letter_code
_entity_poly.pdbx_strand_id
1 'polypeptide(L)'
;MAIKDLQLEGYQLTWQKSYSRLSIIVDRLRQMIDKIIFIFLIIFGLLGLVIVFFHLYVLLKSNTSIWVANNWSEGGLNIWWWSLLGDMFLYYLHQQNKSSKKRVIKKGDIAEKHVRTNLEISQAYGKEGLRTLDAAYHLATKDQGSAIQPLHIFAALLQDDDVKII
;
A
#
# COMPACT_ATOMS: atom_id res chain seq x y z
N MET A 1 27.66 -0.61 17.27
CA MET A 1 28.08 -0.56 15.85
C MET A 1 27.60 0.77 15.31
N ALA A 2 28.52 1.68 14.96
CA ALA A 2 28.16 3.05 14.55
C ALA A 2 27.38 2.99 13.23
N ILE A 3 26.12 3.45 13.25
CA ILE A 3 25.33 3.67 12.03
C ILE A 3 26.08 4.78 11.28
N LYS A 4 26.82 4.44 10.23
CA LYS A 4 27.36 5.45 9.31
C LYS A 4 26.14 6.13 8.69
N ASP A 5 25.93 7.39 9.04
CA ASP A 5 24.92 8.23 8.42
C ASP A 5 25.21 8.32 6.92
N LEU A 6 24.46 7.54 6.13
CA LEU A 6 24.50 7.61 4.68
C LEU A 6 23.81 8.89 4.25
N GLN A 7 24.55 9.80 3.63
CA GLN A 7 24.01 11.06 3.11
C GLN A 7 24.11 11.06 1.59
N LEU A 8 23.05 11.51 0.92
CA LEU A 8 23.00 11.65 -0.53
C LEU A 8 22.31 12.97 -0.88
N GLU A 9 23.04 13.88 -1.56
CA GLU A 9 22.50 15.15 -2.09
C GLU A 9 21.70 16.01 -1.07
N GLY A 10 22.16 16.03 0.20
CA GLY A 10 21.51 16.79 1.29
C GLY A 10 20.44 16.02 2.07
N TYR A 11 20.09 14.80 1.64
CA TYR A 11 19.20 13.89 2.36
C TYR A 11 19.99 12.98 3.30
N GLN A 12 19.46 12.76 4.51
CA GLN A 12 19.94 11.73 5.42
C GLN A 12 19.14 10.46 5.17
N LEU A 13 19.82 9.42 4.72
CA LEU A 13 19.22 8.14 4.38
C LEU A 13 19.13 7.29 5.64
N THR A 14 17.92 6.95 6.04
CA THR A 14 17.65 6.14 7.23
C THR A 14 16.96 4.84 6.88
N TRP A 15 17.37 3.78 7.57
CA TRP A 15 16.72 2.48 7.48
C TRP A 15 15.88 2.26 8.74
N GLN A 16 14.56 2.45 8.64
CA GLN A 16 13.66 2.33 9.79
C GLN A 16 13.01 0.94 9.90
N LYS A 17 12.99 0.13 8.82
CA LYS A 17 12.41 -1.22 8.84
C LYS A 17 13.24 -2.15 9.73
N SER A 18 12.67 -2.63 10.83
CA SER A 18 13.32 -3.62 11.69
C SER A 18 13.11 -5.04 11.16
N TYR A 19 14.19 -5.81 11.09
CA TYR A 19 14.13 -7.22 10.73
C TYR A 19 14.07 -8.07 11.99
N SER A 20 12.88 -8.59 12.30
CA SER A 20 12.61 -9.51 13.38
C SER A 20 11.51 -10.49 12.96
N ARG A 21 11.45 -11.68 13.56
CA ARG A 21 10.38 -12.65 13.23
C ARG A 21 9.00 -12.05 13.49
N LEU A 22 8.85 -11.28 14.57
CA LEU A 22 7.60 -10.59 14.90
C LEU A 22 7.25 -9.49 13.90
N SER A 23 8.20 -8.63 13.51
CA SER A 23 7.93 -7.55 12.55
C SER A 23 7.51 -8.09 11.18
N ILE A 24 8.12 -9.18 10.71
CA ILE A 24 7.74 -9.83 9.44
C ILE A 24 6.30 -10.38 9.50
N ILE A 25 5.90 -10.98 10.64
CA ILE A 25 4.53 -11.50 10.81
C ILE A 25 3.52 -10.35 10.85
N VAL A 26 3.83 -9.28 11.59
CA VAL A 26 2.97 -8.08 11.67
C VAL A 26 2.80 -7.45 10.30
N ASP A 27 3.87 -7.30 9.52
CA ASP A 27 3.82 -6.77 8.17
C ASP A 27 2.93 -7.63 7.25
N ARG A 28 3.04 -8.96 7.37
CA ARG A 28 2.22 -9.90 6.58
C ARG A 28 0.75 -9.84 6.99
N LEU A 29 0.45 -9.77 8.29
CA LEU A 29 -0.91 -9.62 8.82
C LEU A 29 -1.54 -8.30 8.36
N ARG A 30 -0.80 -7.20 8.45
CA ARG A 30 -1.24 -5.88 7.97
C ARG A 30 -1.62 -5.95 6.49
N GLN A 31 -0.76 -6.51 5.65
CA GLN A 31 -1.05 -6.68 4.22
C GLN A 31 -2.28 -7.56 3.96
N MET A 32 -2.51 -8.58 4.78
CA MET A 32 -3.68 -9.45 4.68
C MET A 32 -4.96 -8.69 5.05
N ILE A 33 -4.94 -7.94 6.15
CA ILE A 33 -6.05 -7.09 6.60
C ILE A 33 -6.37 -6.03 5.54
N ASP A 34 -5.35 -5.33 5.02
CA ASP A 34 -5.53 -4.32 3.97
C ASP A 34 -6.21 -4.93 2.73
N LYS A 35 -5.83 -6.15 2.34
CA LYS A 35 -6.46 -6.87 1.23
C LYS A 35 -7.91 -7.24 1.53
N ILE A 36 -8.22 -7.69 2.74
CA ILE A 36 -9.58 -8.03 3.17
C ILE A 36 -10.47 -6.77 3.15
N ILE A 37 -9.99 -5.66 3.72
CA ILE A 37 -10.69 -4.37 3.72
C ILE A 37 -10.96 -3.92 2.29
N PHE A 38 -9.97 -4.04 1.40
CA PHE A 38 -10.13 -3.66 -0.01
C PHE A 38 -11.20 -4.49 -0.73
N ILE A 39 -11.21 -5.82 -0.53
CA ILE A 39 -12.22 -6.70 -1.10
C ILE A 39 -13.61 -6.36 -0.55
N PHE A 40 -13.72 -6.15 0.76
CA PHE A 40 -14.97 -5.77 1.41
C PHE A 40 -15.53 -4.45 0.85
N LEU A 41 -14.67 -3.44 0.69
CA LEU A 41 -15.05 -2.15 0.12
C LEU A 41 -15.52 -2.27 -1.33
N ILE A 42 -14.89 -3.13 -2.16
CA ILE A 42 -15.36 -3.39 -3.52
C ILE A 42 -16.76 -4.00 -3.53
N ILE A 43 -17.00 -5.01 -2.69
CA ILE A 43 -18.32 -5.65 -2.58
C ILE A 43 -19.36 -4.63 -2.12
N PHE A 44 -18.99 -3.78 -1.17
CA PHE A 44 -19.85 -2.72 -0.66
C PHE A 44 -20.17 -1.66 -1.73
N GLY A 45 -19.19 -1.28 -2.55
CA GLY A 45 -19.36 -0.42 -3.73
C GLY A 45 -20.33 -1.01 -4.75
N LEU A 46 -20.18 -2.30 -5.07
CA LEU A 46 -21.09 -3.02 -5.98
C LEU A 46 -22.53 -3.07 -5.44
N LEU A 47 -22.71 -3.31 -4.14
CA LEU A 47 -24.03 -3.28 -3.50
C LEU A 47 -24.68 -1.90 -3.60
N GLY A 48 -23.94 -0.83 -3.31
CA GLY A 48 -24.46 0.53 -3.45
C GLY A 48 -24.88 0.86 -4.88
N LEU A 49 -24.08 0.43 -5.87
CA LEU A 49 -24.41 0.58 -7.28
C LEU A 49 -25.72 -0.13 -7.64
N VAL A 50 -25.89 -1.39 -7.23
CA VAL A 50 -27.14 -2.15 -7.46
C VAL A 50 -28.35 -1.43 -6.86
N ILE A 51 -28.22 -0.89 -5.65
CA ILE A 51 -29.30 -0.16 -4.97
C ILE A 51 -29.70 1.09 -5.75
N VAL A 52 -28.74 1.88 -6.24
CA VAL A 52 -29.04 3.08 -7.04
C VAL A 52 -29.70 2.71 -8.36
N PHE A 53 -29.22 1.69 -9.05
CA PHE A 53 -29.83 1.24 -10.31
C PHE A 53 -31.26 0.74 -10.10
N PHE A 54 -31.50 -0.03 -9.04
CA PHE A 54 -32.84 -0.46 -8.67
C PHE A 54 -33.76 0.74 -8.37
N HIS A 55 -33.26 1.71 -7.62
CA HIS A 55 -34.01 2.92 -7.29
C HIS A 55 -34.38 3.74 -8.53
N LEU A 56 -33.41 3.94 -9.44
CA LEU A 56 -33.64 4.61 -10.72
C LEU A 56 -34.67 3.88 -11.57
N TYR A 57 -34.63 2.54 -11.61
CA TYR A 57 -35.63 1.74 -12.32
C TYR A 57 -37.05 1.96 -11.76
N VAL A 58 -37.21 1.98 -10.44
CA VAL A 58 -38.50 2.25 -9.77
C VAL A 58 -38.99 3.67 -10.05
N LEU A 59 -38.11 4.68 -10.01
CA LEU A 59 -38.47 6.07 -10.32
C LEU A 59 -38.92 6.24 -11.77
N LEU A 60 -38.19 5.65 -12.72
CA LEU A 60 -38.55 5.68 -14.14
C LEU A 60 -39.91 5.01 -14.40
N LYS A 61 -40.19 3.87 -13.73
CA LYS A 61 -41.46 3.16 -13.87
C LYS A 61 -42.64 3.89 -13.24
N SER A 62 -42.41 4.63 -12.14
CA SER A 62 -43.44 5.40 -11.44
C SER A 62 -43.72 6.77 -12.06
N ASN A 63 -42.98 7.16 -13.11
CA ASN A 63 -43.08 8.46 -13.79
C ASN A 63 -42.93 9.66 -12.84
N THR A 64 -42.17 9.47 -11.76
CA THR A 64 -41.89 10.49 -10.76
C THR A 64 -40.64 11.29 -11.14
N SER A 65 -40.61 12.57 -10.78
CA SER A 65 -39.47 13.43 -11.11
C SER A 65 -38.24 13.07 -10.27
N ILE A 66 -37.10 12.88 -10.93
CA ILE A 66 -35.79 12.64 -10.28
C ILE A 66 -35.31 13.83 -9.45
N TRP A 67 -35.88 15.02 -9.67
CA TRP A 67 -35.46 16.27 -9.01
C TRP A 67 -36.11 16.49 -7.64
N VAL A 68 -37.05 15.62 -7.24
CA VAL A 68 -37.73 15.72 -5.95
C VAL A 68 -36.85 15.11 -4.85
N ALA A 69 -36.41 15.93 -3.90
CA ALA A 69 -35.51 15.50 -2.82
C ALA A 69 -36.08 14.34 -1.97
N ASN A 70 -37.41 14.28 -1.81
CA ASN A 70 -38.08 13.22 -1.06
C ASN A 70 -37.91 11.83 -1.71
N ASN A 71 -37.66 11.79 -3.03
CA ASN A 71 -37.36 10.55 -3.74
C ASN A 71 -35.95 10.03 -3.43
N TRP A 72 -35.10 10.82 -2.75
CA TRP A 72 -33.72 10.45 -2.43
C TRP A 72 -33.48 10.20 -0.93
N SER A 73 -34.52 10.34 -0.10
CA SER A 73 -34.43 10.18 1.36
C SER A 73 -34.92 8.82 1.88
N GLU A 74 -35.31 7.89 0.99
CA GLU A 74 -35.73 6.55 1.40
C GLU A 74 -34.55 5.74 1.98
N GLY A 75 -34.83 4.92 2.99
CA GLY A 75 -33.82 4.26 3.82
C GLY A 75 -32.82 3.35 3.06
N GLY A 76 -33.19 2.85 1.88
CA GLY A 76 -32.28 2.08 1.02
C GLY A 76 -31.12 2.91 0.47
N LEU A 77 -31.33 4.21 0.20
CA LEU A 77 -30.33 5.10 -0.38
C LEU A 77 -29.24 5.53 0.61
N ASN A 78 -29.46 5.36 1.91
CA ASN A 78 -28.40 5.57 2.90
C ASN A 78 -27.22 4.61 2.65
N ILE A 79 -27.50 3.37 2.25
CA ILE A 79 -26.47 2.38 1.93
C ILE A 79 -25.64 2.84 0.72
N TRP A 80 -26.28 3.49 -0.26
CA TRP A 80 -25.57 4.09 -1.38
C TRP A 80 -24.62 5.19 -0.92
N TRP A 81 -25.07 6.14 -0.09
CA TRP A 81 -24.20 7.22 0.39
C TRP A 81 -22.96 6.69 1.13
N TRP A 82 -23.13 5.66 1.95
CA TRP A 82 -22.00 4.99 2.60
C TRP A 82 -21.09 4.27 1.59
N SER A 83 -21.66 3.62 0.59
CA SER A 83 -20.88 2.97 -0.48
C SER A 83 -20.05 3.98 -1.27
N LEU A 84 -20.63 5.11 -1.65
CA LEU A 84 -19.93 6.19 -2.35
C LEU A 84 -18.73 6.70 -1.53
N LEU A 85 -18.92 6.88 -0.23
CA LEU A 85 -17.85 7.32 0.67
C LEU A 85 -16.74 6.26 0.77
N GLY A 86 -17.11 4.97 0.78
CA GLY A 86 -16.16 3.86 0.69
C GLY A 86 -15.36 3.85 -0.61
N ASP A 87 -16.01 4.11 -1.75
CA ASP A 87 -15.35 4.18 -3.06
C ASP A 87 -14.38 5.36 -3.16
N MET A 88 -14.76 6.52 -2.61
CA MET A 88 -13.86 7.68 -2.51
C MET A 88 -12.64 7.36 -1.63
N PHE A 89 -12.84 6.64 -0.52
CA PHE A 89 -11.75 6.19 0.34
C PHE A 89 -10.81 5.22 -0.39
N LEU A 90 -11.35 4.26 -1.16
CA LEU A 90 -10.56 3.37 -2.01
C LEU A 90 -9.72 4.14 -3.02
N TYR A 91 -10.31 5.13 -3.69
CA TYR A 91 -9.61 5.97 -4.64
C TYR A 91 -8.47 6.75 -3.98
N TYR A 92 -8.72 7.33 -2.80
CA TYR A 92 -7.70 8.02 -2.01
C TYR A 92 -6.53 7.08 -1.66
N LEU A 93 -6.83 5.87 -1.17
CA LEU A 93 -5.83 4.88 -0.79
C LEU A 93 -4.98 4.43 -1.99
N HIS A 94 -5.62 4.26 -3.16
CA HIS A 94 -4.93 3.96 -4.41
C HIS A 94 -3.97 5.08 -4.82
N GLN A 95 -4.40 6.34 -4.70
CA GLN A 95 -3.57 7.49 -5.05
C GLN A 95 -2.39 7.67 -4.08
N GLN A 96 -2.59 7.43 -2.79
CA GLN A 96 -1.53 7.46 -1.78
C GLN A 96 -0.44 6.41 -2.07
N ASN A 97 -0.86 5.19 -2.40
CA ASN A 97 0.06 4.10 -2.77
C ASN A 97 0.87 4.41 -4.04
N LYS A 98 0.28 5.12 -5.02
CA LYS A 98 1.00 5.59 -6.22
C LYS A 98 2.02 6.70 -5.89
N SER A 99 1.68 7.60 -4.97
CA SER A 99 2.56 8.71 -4.60
C SER A 99 3.81 8.24 -3.85
N SER A 100 3.66 7.27 -2.93
CA SER A 100 4.79 6.70 -2.17
C SER A 100 5.85 6.06 -3.07
N LYS A 101 5.44 5.34 -4.14
CA LYS A 101 6.36 4.67 -5.08
C LYS A 101 7.17 5.63 -5.96
N LYS A 102 6.79 6.91 -6.07
CA LYS A 102 7.46 7.88 -6.96
C LYS A 102 8.63 8.62 -6.30
N ARG A 103 8.90 8.41 -5.02
CA ARG A 103 9.99 9.07 -4.28
C ARG A 103 11.36 8.41 -4.55
N VAL A 104 11.76 8.35 -5.82
CA VAL A 104 13.11 7.94 -6.21
C VAL A 104 13.92 9.22 -6.46
N ILE A 105 14.90 9.50 -5.59
CA ILE A 105 15.81 10.63 -5.78
C ILE A 105 16.63 10.37 -7.05
N LYS A 106 16.56 11.28 -8.03
CA LYS A 106 17.42 11.23 -9.20
C LYS A 106 18.71 11.99 -8.89
N LYS A 107 19.83 11.47 -9.38
CA LYS A 107 21.13 12.16 -9.28
C LYS A 107 21.00 13.54 -9.95
N GLY A 108 21.16 14.61 -9.18
CA GLY A 108 20.95 16.00 -9.61
C GLY A 108 19.79 16.73 -8.91
N ASP A 109 18.90 16.02 -8.21
CA ASP A 109 17.91 16.64 -7.30
C ASP A 109 18.60 17.04 -5.99
N ILE A 110 19.18 18.23 -5.98
CA ILE A 110 19.79 18.81 -4.77
C ILE A 110 18.65 19.22 -3.83
N ALA A 111 18.63 18.69 -2.61
CA ALA A 111 17.70 19.16 -1.59
C ALA A 111 17.84 20.68 -1.41
N GLU A 112 16.72 21.42 -1.38
CA GLU A 112 16.77 22.83 -0.99
C GLU A 112 17.51 22.94 0.36
N LYS A 113 18.55 23.78 0.37
CA LYS A 113 19.68 23.85 1.31
C LYS A 113 19.33 23.94 2.81
N HIS A 114 18.05 23.95 3.17
CA HIS A 114 17.54 24.22 4.52
C HIS A 114 16.67 23.12 5.13
N VAL A 115 16.38 22.01 4.45
CA VAL A 115 15.63 20.92 5.06
C VAL A 115 16.41 19.61 4.92
N ARG A 116 17.15 19.25 5.99
CA ARG A 116 17.64 17.87 6.17
C ARG A 116 16.43 16.96 6.28
N THR A 117 15.96 16.49 5.14
CA THR A 117 14.79 15.62 5.08
C THR A 117 15.30 14.21 5.32
N ASN A 118 14.92 13.60 6.44
CA ASN A 118 15.16 12.17 6.67
C ASN A 118 14.37 11.40 5.61
N LEU A 119 15.08 10.65 4.78
CA LEU A 119 14.48 9.79 3.78
C LEU A 119 14.54 8.35 4.28
N GLU A 120 13.40 7.69 4.34
CA GLU A 120 13.31 6.28 4.67
C GLU A 120 13.55 5.44 3.40
N ILE A 121 14.68 4.74 3.31
CA ILE A 121 15.08 4.02 2.09
C ILE A 121 14.24 2.75 1.87
N SER A 122 13.74 2.13 2.95
CA SER A 122 12.90 0.92 2.89
C SER A 122 11.67 1.11 1.99
N GLN A 123 11.11 2.32 1.95
CA GLN A 123 9.93 2.65 1.14
C GLN A 123 10.22 2.69 -0.37
N ALA A 124 11.48 2.83 -0.76
CA ALA A 124 11.87 2.81 -2.17
C ALA A 124 11.85 1.39 -2.76
N TYR A 125 11.87 0.36 -1.90
CA TYR A 125 11.81 -1.03 -2.35
C TYR A 125 10.37 -1.45 -2.64
N GLY A 126 10.19 -2.14 -3.77
CA GLY A 126 8.95 -2.82 -4.07
C GLY A 126 8.64 -3.95 -3.08
N LYS A 127 7.40 -4.45 -3.10
CA LYS A 127 6.97 -5.57 -2.25
C LYS A 127 7.85 -6.81 -2.44
N GLU A 128 8.24 -7.09 -3.69
CA GLU A 128 9.15 -8.18 -4.06
C GLU A 128 10.54 -7.98 -3.42
N GLY A 129 11.16 -6.82 -3.62
CA GLY A 129 12.47 -6.53 -3.02
C GLY A 129 12.47 -6.62 -1.48
N LEU A 130 11.40 -6.18 -0.81
CA LEU A 130 11.25 -6.36 0.63
C LEU A 130 11.09 -7.84 1.01
N ARG A 131 10.35 -8.64 0.23
CA ARG A 131 10.22 -10.09 0.43
C ARG A 131 11.57 -10.80 0.29
N THR A 132 12.37 -10.43 -0.71
CA THR A 132 13.72 -10.95 -0.90
C THR A 132 14.61 -10.62 0.30
N LEU A 133 14.54 -9.40 0.84
CA LEU A 133 15.29 -9.02 2.04
C LEU A 133 14.82 -9.78 3.29
N ASP A 134 13.51 -10.03 3.43
CA ASP A 134 12.97 -10.85 4.52
C ASP A 134 13.48 -12.31 4.41
N ALA A 135 13.56 -12.87 3.19
CA ALA A 135 14.14 -14.20 2.94
C ALA A 135 15.66 -14.24 3.20
N ALA A 136 16.38 -13.20 2.80
CA ALA A 136 17.82 -13.05 3.10
C ALA A 136 18.08 -12.98 4.60
N TYR A 137 17.20 -12.31 5.35
CA TYR A 137 17.26 -12.30 6.81
C TYR A 137 17.08 -13.71 7.40
N HIS A 138 16.12 -14.49 6.88
CA HIS A 138 15.95 -15.88 7.32
C HIS A 138 17.19 -16.74 7.05
N LEU A 139 17.81 -16.59 5.89
CA LEU A 139 19.08 -17.28 5.56
C LEU A 139 20.21 -16.88 6.52
N ALA A 140 20.38 -15.58 6.76
CA ALA A 140 21.38 -15.07 7.71
C ALA A 140 21.18 -15.65 9.12
N THR A 141 19.92 -15.72 9.60
CA THR A 141 19.63 -16.32 10.91
C THR A 141 19.87 -17.83 10.97
N LYS A 142 19.82 -18.53 9.83
CA LYS A 142 20.09 -19.97 9.73
C LYS A 142 21.59 -20.26 9.79
N ASP A 143 22.40 -19.38 9.20
CA ASP A 143 23.87 -19.48 9.18
C ASP A 143 24.53 -18.95 10.46
N GLN A 144 23.77 -18.71 11.53
CA GLN A 144 24.22 -18.12 12.81
C GLN A 144 24.85 -16.72 12.66
N GLY A 145 24.71 -16.09 11.49
CA GLY A 145 25.17 -14.74 11.22
C GLY A 145 24.25 -13.71 11.87
N SER A 146 24.82 -12.71 12.54
CA SER A 146 24.05 -11.60 13.13
C SER A 146 23.62 -10.54 12.12
N ALA A 147 24.21 -10.53 10.92
CA ALA A 147 23.98 -9.51 9.89
C ALA A 147 23.66 -10.12 8.52
N ILE A 148 22.74 -9.49 7.79
CA ILE A 148 22.47 -9.80 6.39
C ILE A 148 23.72 -9.46 5.58
N GLN A 149 24.18 -10.40 4.75
CA GLN A 149 25.35 -10.26 3.90
C GLN A 149 24.92 -10.35 2.43
N PRO A 150 25.72 -9.82 1.49
CA PRO A 150 25.41 -9.91 0.06
C PRO A 150 25.11 -11.34 -0.42
N LEU A 151 25.81 -12.34 0.13
CA LEU A 151 25.59 -13.74 -0.19
C LEU A 151 24.17 -14.21 0.17
N HIS A 152 23.64 -13.79 1.34
CA HIS A 152 22.28 -14.11 1.77
C HIS A 152 21.23 -13.48 0.85
N ILE A 153 21.47 -12.24 0.39
CA ILE A 153 20.58 -11.55 -0.56
C ILE A 153 20.62 -12.27 -1.92
N PHE A 154 21.81 -12.62 -2.40
CA PHE A 154 21.99 -13.34 -3.65
C PHE A 154 21.30 -14.72 -3.63
N ALA A 155 21.49 -15.47 -2.56
CA ALA A 155 20.83 -16.77 -2.38
C ALA A 155 19.31 -16.63 -2.28
N ALA A 156 18.80 -15.59 -1.61
CA ALA A 156 17.36 -15.30 -1.55
C ALA A 156 16.79 -14.94 -2.93
N LEU A 157 17.52 -14.19 -3.76
CA LEU A 157 17.11 -13.87 -5.13
C LEU A 157 17.02 -15.13 -6.01
N LEU A 158 17.96 -16.07 -5.88
CA LEU A 158 17.94 -17.32 -6.65
C LEU A 158 16.79 -18.25 -6.25
N GLN A 159 16.29 -18.14 -5.02
CA GLN A 159 15.14 -18.90 -4.52
C GLN A 159 13.81 -18.22 -4.83
N ASP A 160 13.83 -16.97 -5.27
CA ASP A 160 12.62 -16.23 -5.61
C ASP A 160 12.11 -16.68 -7.00
N ASP A 161 10.99 -17.42 -7.00
CA ASP A 161 10.37 -17.93 -8.24
C ASP A 161 9.93 -16.80 -9.19
N ASP A 162 9.69 -15.59 -8.69
CA ASP A 162 9.33 -14.43 -9.51
C ASP A 162 10.57 -13.78 -10.20
N VAL A 163 11.79 -14.11 -9.75
CA VAL A 163 13.08 -13.57 -10.26
C VAL A 163 13.85 -14.61 -11.09
N LYS A 164 13.28 -15.79 -11.34
CA LYS A 164 13.85 -16.76 -12.29
C LYS A 164 13.83 -16.19 -13.72
N ILE A 165 14.93 -15.54 -14.07
CA ILE A 165 15.28 -15.19 -15.43
C ILE A 165 15.46 -16.53 -16.18
N ILE A 166 14.61 -16.75 -17.18
CA ILE A 166 14.84 -17.74 -18.24
C ILE A 166 16.06 -17.29 -19.04
#